data_AF-A0AAN4YJM2-F1
#
_entry.id   AF-A0AAN4YJM2-F1
#
_cell.length_a   1.000
_cell.length_b   1.000
_cell.length_c   1.000
_cell.angle_alpha   90.00
_cell.angle_beta   90.00
_cell.angle_gamma   90.00
#
_symmetry.space_group_name_H-M   'P 1'
#
loop_
_entity.id
_entity.type
_entity.pdbx_description
1 polymer ?
#
loop_
_entity_poly.entity_id
_entity_poly.type
_entity_poly.pdbx_seq_one_letter_code
_entity_poly.pdbx_strand_id
1 'polypeptide(L)'
;MSDAQYQYIKVTYKLWESSWRSDAVVLDRERGIYTDPSRVREINHVGKYFSVPGPHICQPSPQRTPVILQAGTSKSGKAFAAQHAEAIFVAGHSPVVVAKNVAEIRELAKTQFGRDPQSIKFLALICPVLGHTEEEAQEKFKYYRSLGSIDGALALFGGWTGINLDTYGDDEELRHVESNAIRYGWSKATPGVDKWTKSTVGQHITVGGLGATPVGTSEQVADEMERWVREADVDGFNLKAYAVKPGSFKDIIELLIPELRRRGLFWDDYAVNHGTYRENLYGKPGQSGPPDDHPAAKYRWNAGVDAEEHKIPDN
;
A
#
# COMPACT_ATOMS: atom_id res chain seq x y z
N MET A 1 5.56 -16.33 -1.26
CA MET A 1 6.53 -15.36 -1.82
C MET A 1 7.70 -16.18 -2.33
N SER A 2 8.17 -15.96 -3.54
CA SER A 2 9.25 -16.76 -4.14
C SER A 2 10.61 -16.10 -3.93
N ASP A 3 11.68 -16.89 -3.81
CA ASP A 3 13.08 -16.40 -3.76
C ASP A 3 13.41 -15.46 -4.95
N ALA A 4 12.69 -15.61 -6.07
CA ALA A 4 12.80 -14.74 -7.23
C ALA A 4 12.39 -13.28 -6.93
N GLN A 5 11.40 -13.03 -6.06
CA GLN A 5 10.98 -11.66 -5.70
C GLN A 5 12.07 -10.94 -4.88
N TYR A 6 12.71 -11.65 -3.95
CA TYR A 6 13.85 -11.12 -3.21
C TYR A 6 15.04 -10.85 -4.13
N GLN A 7 15.30 -11.70 -5.11
CA GLN A 7 16.37 -11.42 -6.07
C GLN A 7 16.02 -10.23 -6.98
N TYR A 8 14.76 -10.13 -7.42
CA TYR A 8 14.30 -9.04 -8.28
C TYR A 8 14.53 -7.68 -7.62
N ILE A 9 14.09 -7.52 -6.37
CA ILE A 9 14.22 -6.25 -5.66
C ILE A 9 15.70 -5.88 -5.41
N LYS A 10 16.56 -6.88 -5.15
CA LYS A 10 18.01 -6.66 -5.03
C LYS A 10 18.62 -6.15 -6.33
N VAL A 11 18.28 -6.75 -7.47
CA VAL A 11 18.75 -6.28 -8.79
C VAL A 11 18.32 -4.83 -9.00
N THR A 12 17.07 -4.48 -8.68
CA THR A 12 16.59 -3.11 -8.84
C THR A 12 17.32 -2.13 -7.91
N TYR A 13 17.61 -2.49 -6.65
CA TYR A 13 18.39 -1.64 -5.76
C TYR A 13 19.82 -1.45 -6.26
N LYS A 14 20.48 -2.51 -6.74
CA LYS A 14 21.81 -2.39 -7.35
C LYS A 14 21.79 -1.41 -8.54
N LEU A 15 20.77 -1.47 -9.40
CA LEU A 15 20.64 -0.57 -10.54
C LEU A 15 20.37 0.89 -10.13
N TRP A 16 19.39 1.13 -9.26
CA TRP A 16 18.96 2.49 -8.88
C TRP A 16 19.96 3.20 -7.94
N GLU A 17 20.57 2.46 -7.04
CA GLU A 17 21.38 3.04 -5.96
C GLU A 17 22.89 2.92 -6.22
N SER A 18 23.35 1.83 -6.86
CA SER A 18 24.79 1.53 -6.98
C SER A 18 25.40 1.75 -8.35
N SER A 19 24.61 1.75 -9.43
CA SER A 19 25.17 1.80 -10.79
C SER A 19 25.71 3.19 -11.16
N TRP A 20 25.12 4.25 -10.61
CA TRP A 20 25.53 5.64 -10.84
C TRP A 20 25.80 6.33 -9.52
N ARG A 21 26.97 6.97 -9.37
CA ARG A 21 27.27 7.82 -8.20
C ARG A 21 26.36 9.05 -8.16
N SER A 22 26.19 9.63 -6.98
CA SER A 22 25.28 10.78 -6.77
C SER A 22 25.64 12.03 -7.59
N ASP A 23 26.90 12.17 -7.97
CA ASP A 23 27.49 13.24 -8.77
C ASP A 23 27.93 12.76 -10.17
N ALA A 24 27.36 11.66 -10.69
CA ALA A 24 27.76 11.10 -11.98
C ALA A 24 27.44 12.03 -13.17
N VAL A 25 26.34 12.77 -13.09
CA VAL A 25 25.92 13.73 -14.11
C VAL A 25 26.53 15.09 -13.77
N VAL A 26 27.41 15.60 -14.64
CA VAL A 26 28.18 16.84 -14.42
C VAL A 26 27.63 18.02 -15.23
N LEU A 27 27.13 17.76 -16.44
CA LEU A 27 26.61 18.79 -17.37
C LEU A 27 27.61 19.91 -17.71
N ASP A 28 28.90 19.58 -17.82
CA ASP A 28 29.95 20.54 -18.14
C ASP A 28 30.00 20.82 -19.65
N ARG A 29 29.48 21.99 -20.04
CA ARG A 29 29.46 22.45 -21.44
C ARG A 29 30.83 22.90 -21.95
N GLU A 30 31.68 23.42 -21.09
CA GLU A 30 33.00 23.93 -21.48
C GLU A 30 33.95 22.78 -21.81
N ARG A 31 33.90 21.70 -21.01
CA ARG A 31 34.70 20.48 -21.24
C ARG A 31 34.02 19.44 -22.12
N GLY A 32 32.73 19.63 -22.45
CA GLY A 32 31.95 18.67 -23.24
C GLY A 32 31.64 17.37 -22.51
N ILE A 33 31.55 17.39 -21.17
CA ILE A 33 31.33 16.21 -20.33
C ILE A 33 29.91 16.24 -19.76
N TYR A 34 29.04 15.36 -20.29
CA TYR A 34 27.69 15.19 -19.73
C TYR A 34 27.72 14.34 -18.45
N THR A 35 28.35 13.16 -18.53
CA THR A 35 28.50 12.19 -17.43
C THR A 35 29.97 11.81 -17.31
N ASP A 36 30.47 11.72 -16.07
CA ASP A 36 31.80 11.20 -15.80
C ASP A 36 31.77 9.65 -15.84
N PRO A 37 32.48 8.99 -16.77
CA PRO A 37 32.44 7.53 -16.91
C PRO A 37 33.03 6.80 -15.70
N SER A 38 33.90 7.45 -14.91
CA SER A 38 34.44 6.85 -13.67
C SER A 38 33.39 6.73 -12.55
N ARG A 39 32.25 7.43 -12.71
CA ARG A 39 31.14 7.49 -11.75
C ARG A 39 29.96 6.62 -12.16
N VAL A 40 30.12 5.81 -13.21
CA VAL A 40 29.14 4.84 -13.69
C VAL A 40 29.79 3.46 -13.70
N ARG A 41 29.10 2.46 -13.17
CA ARG A 41 29.61 1.10 -13.10
C ARG A 41 28.52 0.06 -13.36
N GLU A 42 29.00 -1.08 -13.83
CA GLU A 42 28.25 -2.32 -13.87
C GLU A 42 27.92 -2.80 -12.45
N ILE A 43 26.77 -3.45 -12.30
CA ILE A 43 26.33 -4.04 -11.04
C ILE A 43 26.75 -5.50 -10.90
N ASN A 44 27.11 -6.15 -12.02
CA ASN A 44 27.62 -7.51 -12.11
C ASN A 44 26.84 -8.51 -11.26
N HIS A 45 25.51 -8.41 -11.27
CA HIS A 45 24.65 -9.27 -10.48
C HIS A 45 24.53 -10.63 -11.15
N VAL A 46 24.95 -11.68 -10.44
CA VAL A 46 24.72 -13.07 -10.84
C VAL A 46 24.06 -13.79 -9.67
N GLY A 47 22.84 -14.26 -9.88
CA GLY A 47 22.21 -15.16 -8.92
C GLY A 47 21.28 -16.16 -9.60
N LYS A 48 20.47 -16.86 -8.80
CA LYS A 48 19.72 -18.04 -9.25
C LYS A 48 18.72 -17.78 -10.38
N TYR A 49 18.03 -16.65 -10.37
CA TYR A 49 16.97 -16.29 -11.30
C TYR A 49 17.38 -15.22 -12.31
N PHE A 50 18.29 -14.32 -11.95
CA PHE A 50 18.72 -13.20 -12.79
C PHE A 50 20.24 -13.11 -12.91
N SER A 51 20.70 -12.80 -14.13
CA SER A 51 22.07 -12.41 -14.44
C SER A 51 22.01 -11.06 -15.16
N VAL A 52 22.50 -10.00 -14.52
CA VAL A 52 22.40 -8.61 -14.99
C VAL A 52 23.75 -7.92 -14.78
N PRO A 53 24.53 -7.71 -15.86
CA PRO A 53 25.79 -6.97 -15.78
C PRO A 53 25.57 -5.48 -15.40
N GLY A 54 24.54 -4.83 -15.97
CA GLY A 54 24.39 -3.37 -15.90
C GLY A 54 25.20 -2.67 -17.01
N PRO A 55 25.47 -1.35 -16.91
CA PRO A 55 24.97 -0.40 -15.91
C PRO A 55 23.47 -0.10 -16.09
N HIS A 56 22.89 0.68 -15.17
CA HIS A 56 21.55 1.24 -15.37
C HIS A 56 21.58 2.23 -16.54
N ILE A 57 20.61 2.15 -17.44
CA ILE A 57 20.55 3.01 -18.63
C ILE A 57 20.02 4.42 -18.35
N CYS A 58 19.49 4.66 -17.15
CA CYS A 58 18.95 5.96 -16.73
C CYS A 58 19.88 6.62 -15.71
N GLN A 59 20.03 7.95 -15.82
CA GLN A 59 20.70 8.76 -14.80
C GLN A 59 19.92 8.77 -13.46
N PRO A 60 20.55 9.11 -12.33
CA PRO A 60 19.88 9.19 -11.03
C PRO A 60 18.64 10.10 -11.08
N SER A 61 17.49 9.54 -10.72
CA SER A 61 16.24 10.29 -10.54
C SER A 61 16.21 10.98 -9.16
N PRO A 62 15.31 11.95 -8.91
CA PRO A 62 15.23 12.64 -7.62
C PRO A 62 15.09 11.71 -6.40
N GLN A 63 14.41 10.57 -6.58
CA GLN A 63 14.21 9.57 -5.51
C GLN A 63 15.12 8.35 -5.62
N ARG A 64 15.82 8.17 -6.76
CA ARG A 64 16.47 6.93 -7.18
C ARG A 64 15.50 5.74 -7.11
N THR A 65 15.46 5.04 -5.98
CA THR A 65 14.45 4.03 -5.69
C THR A 65 13.08 4.69 -5.53
N PRO A 66 12.05 4.30 -6.33
CA PRO A 66 10.68 4.77 -6.13
C PRO A 66 10.13 4.30 -4.78
N VAL A 67 9.06 4.94 -4.30
CA VAL A 67 8.43 4.50 -3.03
C VAL A 67 7.90 3.08 -3.17
N ILE A 68 8.30 2.20 -2.25
CA ILE A 68 7.96 0.77 -2.33
C ILE A 68 6.63 0.49 -1.63
N LEU A 69 5.60 0.18 -2.43
CA LEU A 69 4.29 -0.26 -1.96
C LEU A 69 4.18 -1.78 -2.01
N GLN A 70 3.57 -2.37 -0.97
CA GLN A 70 3.36 -3.82 -0.88
C GLN A 70 1.98 -4.14 -0.32
N ALA A 71 1.31 -5.19 -0.81
CA ALA A 71 -0.07 -5.55 -0.44
C ALA A 71 -0.26 -7.01 0.02
N GLY A 72 0.83 -7.74 0.26
CA GLY A 72 0.81 -9.17 0.52
C GLY A 72 0.62 -9.49 2.00
N THR A 73 -0.51 -10.10 2.33
CA THR A 73 -0.89 -10.47 3.71
C THR A 73 -0.45 -11.87 4.16
N SER A 74 0.11 -12.69 3.25
CA SER A 74 0.65 -14.01 3.60
C SER A 74 1.87 -13.91 4.52
N LYS A 75 2.20 -14.95 5.30
CA LYS A 75 3.38 -14.96 6.20
C LYS A 75 4.67 -14.54 5.47
N SER A 76 4.91 -15.11 4.30
CA SER A 76 6.05 -14.77 3.45
C SER A 76 5.97 -13.35 2.85
N GLY A 77 4.76 -12.85 2.60
CA GLY A 77 4.51 -11.48 2.16
C GLY A 77 4.77 -10.46 3.26
N LYS A 78 4.39 -10.77 4.51
CA LYS A 78 4.64 -9.94 5.70
C LYS A 78 6.13 -9.74 5.95
N ALA A 79 6.92 -10.82 5.87
CA ALA A 79 8.38 -10.72 6.03
C ALA A 79 9.02 -9.83 4.94
N PHE A 80 8.62 -10.01 3.68
CA PHE A 80 9.08 -9.17 2.57
C PHE A 80 8.67 -7.70 2.75
N ALA A 81 7.43 -7.47 3.19
CA ALA A 81 6.90 -6.13 3.44
C ALA A 81 7.64 -5.44 4.59
N ALA A 82 7.86 -6.16 5.70
CA ALA A 82 8.65 -5.67 6.83
C ALA A 82 10.07 -5.26 6.40
N GLN A 83 10.68 -6.00 5.48
CA GLN A 83 12.02 -5.71 5.00
C GLN A 83 12.10 -4.54 4.00
N HIS A 84 11.15 -4.44 3.06
CA HIS A 84 11.28 -3.59 1.88
C HIS A 84 10.18 -2.54 1.68
N ALA A 85 9.04 -2.66 2.34
CA ALA A 85 7.95 -1.73 2.11
C ALA A 85 8.17 -0.42 2.87
N GLU A 86 7.79 0.68 2.21
CA GLU A 86 7.65 2.00 2.82
C GLU A 86 6.18 2.32 3.06
N ALA A 87 5.29 1.78 2.22
CA ALA A 87 3.85 1.77 2.46
C ALA A 87 3.25 0.38 2.22
N ILE A 88 2.36 -0.04 3.10
CA ILE A 88 1.69 -1.33 3.03
C ILE A 88 0.20 -1.13 2.88
N PHE A 89 -0.35 -1.67 1.81
CA PHE A 89 -1.79 -1.71 1.61
C PHE A 89 -2.40 -2.91 2.35
N VAL A 90 -3.31 -2.61 3.27
CA VAL A 90 -4.01 -3.62 4.07
C VAL A 90 -5.50 -3.58 3.76
N ALA A 91 -6.04 -4.73 3.36
CA ALA A 91 -7.47 -4.93 3.20
C ALA A 91 -8.01 -5.72 4.40
N GLY A 92 -9.12 -5.24 4.96
CA GLY A 92 -9.81 -5.89 6.06
C GLY A 92 -11.16 -5.22 6.32
N HIS A 93 -12.07 -5.98 6.91
CA HIS A 93 -13.45 -5.54 7.17
C HIS A 93 -13.64 -4.90 8.55
N SER A 94 -12.65 -5.01 9.44
CA SER A 94 -12.70 -4.48 10.80
C SER A 94 -11.29 -4.10 11.26
N PRO A 95 -11.14 -3.01 12.05
CA PRO A 95 -9.84 -2.57 12.51
C PRO A 95 -9.13 -3.64 13.35
N VAL A 96 -9.86 -4.41 14.16
CA VAL A 96 -9.30 -5.48 15.01
C VAL A 96 -8.60 -6.57 14.17
N VAL A 97 -9.12 -6.87 12.97
CA VAL A 97 -8.52 -7.86 12.06
C VAL A 97 -7.20 -7.34 11.48
N VAL A 98 -7.17 -6.05 11.17
CA VAL A 98 -5.99 -5.39 10.58
C VAL A 98 -4.93 -5.12 11.64
N ALA A 99 -5.32 -4.72 12.85
CA ALA A 99 -4.44 -4.41 13.98
C ALA A 99 -3.40 -5.50 14.24
N LYS A 100 -3.85 -6.77 14.27
CA LYS A 100 -2.95 -7.92 14.47
C LYS A 100 -1.89 -8.02 13.37
N ASN A 101 -2.28 -7.79 12.12
CA ASN A 101 -1.35 -7.87 10.98
C ASN A 101 -0.37 -6.70 10.99
N VAL A 102 -0.84 -5.49 11.30
CA VAL A 102 -0.01 -4.28 11.42
C VAL A 102 1.04 -4.47 12.51
N ALA A 103 0.61 -4.88 13.71
CA ALA A 103 1.49 -5.12 14.84
C ALA A 103 2.56 -6.20 14.53
N GLU A 104 2.16 -7.31 13.88
CA GLU A 104 3.10 -8.37 13.48
C GLU A 104 4.15 -7.87 12.49
N ILE A 105 3.77 -7.08 11.49
CA ILE A 105 4.70 -6.54 10.50
C ILE A 105 5.65 -5.51 11.14
N ARG A 106 5.11 -4.61 11.97
CA ARG A 106 5.89 -3.61 12.72
C ARG A 106 6.92 -4.30 13.63
N GLU A 107 6.54 -5.36 14.32
CA GLU A 107 7.45 -6.14 15.16
C GLU A 107 8.52 -6.88 14.34
N LEU A 108 8.15 -7.49 13.21
CA LEU A 108 9.12 -8.13 12.31
C LEU A 108 10.14 -7.13 11.75
N ALA A 109 9.69 -5.93 11.37
CA ALA A 109 10.55 -4.87 10.86
C ALA A 109 11.64 -4.49 11.88
N LYS A 110 11.25 -4.33 13.14
CA LYS A 110 12.16 -4.00 14.23
C LYS A 110 13.09 -5.16 14.59
N THR A 111 12.53 -6.34 14.85
CA THR A 111 13.27 -7.47 15.45
C THR A 111 14.17 -8.18 14.45
N GLN A 112 13.75 -8.34 13.19
CA GLN A 112 14.52 -9.10 12.19
C GLN A 112 15.35 -8.22 11.27
N PHE A 113 14.87 -6.99 10.97
CA PHE A 113 15.51 -6.13 9.98
C PHE A 113 16.11 -4.86 10.56
N GLY A 114 15.89 -4.57 11.85
CA GLY A 114 16.41 -3.37 12.52
C GLY A 114 15.83 -2.07 11.98
N ARG A 115 14.66 -2.12 11.33
CA ARG A 115 13.96 -0.96 10.79
C ARG A 115 13.06 -0.32 11.84
N ASP A 116 12.91 0.99 11.77
CA ASP A 116 11.90 1.71 12.54
C ASP A 116 10.50 1.27 12.06
N PRO A 117 9.66 0.71 12.94
CA PRO A 117 8.26 0.39 12.62
C PRO A 117 7.47 1.56 12.02
N GLN A 118 7.80 2.80 12.42
CA GLN A 118 7.11 4.00 11.96
C GLN A 118 7.54 4.47 10.56
N SER A 119 8.62 3.90 10.03
CA SER A 119 9.06 4.08 8.65
C SER A 119 8.12 3.41 7.64
N ILE A 120 7.24 2.52 8.11
CA ILE A 120 6.32 1.73 7.29
C ILE A 120 4.90 2.27 7.48
N LYS A 121 4.36 2.89 6.43
CA LYS A 121 3.03 3.51 6.44
C LYS A 121 1.95 2.51 6.07
N PHE A 122 0.98 2.28 6.95
CA PHE A 122 -0.12 1.37 6.69
C PHE A 122 -1.32 2.10 6.10
N LEU A 123 -1.78 1.66 4.92
CA LEU A 123 -2.93 2.21 4.21
C LEU A 123 -4.08 1.22 4.21
N ALA A 124 -5.14 1.50 4.97
CA ALA A 124 -6.32 0.64 5.03
C ALA A 124 -7.28 0.89 3.86
N LEU A 125 -7.85 -0.16 3.28
CA LEU A 125 -8.90 -0.04 2.27
C LEU A 125 -10.22 0.39 2.91
N ILE A 126 -10.72 1.58 2.54
CA ILE A 126 -12.04 2.05 2.97
C ILE A 126 -12.83 2.56 1.76
N CYS A 127 -14.11 2.24 1.71
CA CYS A 127 -15.07 2.70 0.71
C CYS A 127 -16.17 3.53 1.40
N PRO A 128 -15.95 4.83 1.69
CA PRO A 128 -16.97 5.62 2.37
C PRO A 128 -18.12 5.96 1.42
N VAL A 129 -19.35 5.96 1.94
CA VAL A 129 -20.54 6.52 1.27
C VAL A 129 -21.06 7.67 2.12
N LEU A 130 -20.99 8.87 1.57
CA LEU A 130 -21.26 10.12 2.27
C LEU A 130 -22.58 10.73 1.81
N GLY A 131 -23.33 11.28 2.77
CA GLY A 131 -24.50 12.12 2.55
C GLY A 131 -24.45 13.34 3.46
N HIS A 132 -25.26 14.37 3.15
CA HIS A 132 -25.44 15.49 4.06
C HIS A 132 -26.20 15.07 5.32
N THR A 133 -27.09 14.09 5.19
CA THR A 133 -27.74 13.41 6.32
C THR A 133 -27.47 11.91 6.28
N GLU A 134 -27.71 11.24 7.40
CA GLU A 134 -27.58 9.78 7.49
C GLU A 134 -28.57 9.08 6.55
N GLU A 135 -29.80 9.60 6.44
CA GLU A 135 -30.82 9.06 5.53
C GLU A 135 -30.36 9.13 4.07
N GLU A 136 -29.80 10.27 3.65
CA GLU A 136 -29.27 10.43 2.29
C GLU A 136 -28.13 9.44 2.02
N ALA A 137 -27.20 9.27 2.97
CA ALA A 137 -26.10 8.33 2.84
C ALA A 137 -26.60 6.88 2.71
N GLN A 138 -27.60 6.50 3.51
CA GLN A 138 -28.21 5.18 3.48
C GLN A 138 -29.02 4.95 2.18
N GLU A 139 -29.73 5.96 1.68
CA GLU A 139 -30.42 5.90 0.40
C GLU A 139 -29.44 5.75 -0.77
N LYS A 140 -28.35 6.53 -0.79
CA LYS A 140 -27.26 6.37 -1.76
C LYS A 140 -26.68 4.97 -1.71
N PHE A 141 -26.41 4.45 -0.52
CA PHE A 141 -25.86 3.10 -0.35
C PHE A 141 -26.81 2.02 -0.90
N LYS A 142 -28.11 2.10 -0.58
CA LYS A 142 -29.14 1.21 -1.13
C LYS A 142 -29.23 1.31 -2.65
N TYR A 143 -29.17 2.53 -3.19
CA TYR A 143 -29.18 2.77 -4.62
C TYR A 143 -27.96 2.13 -5.31
N TYR A 144 -26.75 2.33 -4.78
CA TYR A 144 -25.53 1.71 -5.31
C TYR A 144 -25.58 0.19 -5.26
N ARG A 145 -26.14 -0.37 -4.18
CA ARG A 145 -26.35 -1.81 -4.05
C ARG A 145 -27.34 -2.35 -5.09
N SER A 146 -28.38 -1.58 -5.44
CA SER A 146 -29.38 -1.96 -6.45
C SER A 146 -28.81 -2.04 -7.87
N LEU A 147 -27.77 -1.25 -8.17
CA LEU A 147 -27.14 -1.20 -9.49
C LEU A 147 -26.08 -2.29 -9.68
N GLY A 148 -25.62 -2.92 -8.61
CA GLY A 148 -24.46 -3.78 -8.69
C GLY A 148 -24.78 -5.23 -9.04
N SER A 149 -23.96 -5.80 -9.91
CA SER A 149 -24.09 -7.19 -10.36
C SER A 149 -23.54 -8.17 -9.31
N ILE A 150 -24.41 -9.07 -8.85
CA ILE A 150 -24.04 -10.16 -7.95
C ILE A 150 -23.06 -11.11 -8.65
N ASP A 151 -23.30 -11.46 -9.91
CA ASP A 151 -22.41 -12.35 -10.67
C ASP A 151 -21.00 -11.77 -10.81
N GLY A 152 -20.88 -10.46 -11.07
CA GLY A 152 -19.60 -9.77 -11.10
C GLY A 152 -18.89 -9.79 -9.74
N ALA A 153 -19.64 -9.61 -8.65
CA ALA A 153 -19.10 -9.69 -7.29
C ALA A 153 -18.61 -11.10 -6.95
N LEU A 154 -19.34 -12.14 -7.36
CA LEU A 154 -18.95 -13.54 -7.17
C LEU A 154 -17.72 -13.92 -8.01
N ALA A 155 -17.61 -13.43 -9.24
CA ALA A 155 -16.43 -13.63 -10.08
C ALA A 155 -15.17 -12.99 -9.45
N LEU A 156 -15.31 -11.76 -8.91
CA LEU A 156 -14.22 -11.10 -8.17
C LEU A 156 -13.85 -11.89 -6.90
N PHE A 157 -14.85 -12.41 -6.18
CA PHE A 157 -14.62 -13.24 -5.01
C PHE A 157 -13.82 -14.52 -5.35
N GLY A 158 -14.19 -15.19 -6.44
CA GLY A 158 -13.45 -16.35 -6.93
C GLY A 158 -12.02 -16.00 -7.32
N GLY A 159 -11.80 -14.85 -7.96
CA GLY A 159 -10.46 -14.36 -8.28
C GLY A 159 -9.59 -14.06 -7.05
N TRP A 160 -10.18 -13.50 -5.99
CA TRP A 160 -9.43 -13.15 -4.77
C TRP A 160 -9.15 -14.32 -3.85
N THR A 161 -10.10 -15.26 -3.74
CA THR A 161 -10.03 -16.35 -2.77
C THR A 161 -9.66 -17.69 -3.39
N GLY A 162 -9.72 -17.80 -4.72
CA GLY A 162 -9.59 -19.07 -5.44
C GLY A 162 -10.81 -19.99 -5.29
N ILE A 163 -11.90 -19.52 -4.65
CA ILE A 163 -13.08 -20.33 -4.37
C ILE A 163 -14.17 -20.01 -5.39
N ASN A 164 -14.56 -21.02 -6.17
CA ASN A 164 -15.74 -20.90 -6.99
C ASN A 164 -16.99 -21.02 -6.11
N LEU A 165 -17.68 -19.90 -5.87
CA LEU A 165 -18.91 -19.93 -5.08
C LEU A 165 -20.08 -20.58 -5.84
N ASP A 166 -19.99 -20.78 -7.15
CA ASP A 166 -21.04 -21.42 -7.93
C ASP A 166 -21.29 -22.88 -7.51
N THR A 167 -20.31 -23.54 -6.89
CA THR A 167 -20.41 -24.95 -6.47
C THR A 167 -21.27 -25.18 -5.22
N TYR A 168 -21.62 -24.14 -4.47
CA TYR A 168 -22.43 -24.25 -3.25
C TYR A 168 -23.94 -24.16 -3.57
N GLY A 169 -24.82 -24.47 -2.63
CA GLY A 169 -26.27 -24.19 -2.77
C GLY A 169 -26.59 -22.70 -2.58
N ASP A 170 -27.70 -22.22 -3.15
CA ASP A 170 -28.11 -20.81 -3.04
C ASP A 170 -28.51 -20.41 -1.60
N ASP A 171 -28.98 -21.37 -0.80
CA ASP A 171 -29.32 -21.20 0.62
C ASP A 171 -28.24 -21.79 1.57
N GLU A 172 -27.11 -22.24 1.03
CA GLU A 172 -26.07 -22.88 1.83
C GLU A 172 -25.34 -21.87 2.72
N GLU A 173 -25.15 -22.22 3.99
CA GLU A 173 -24.51 -21.35 4.98
C GLU A 173 -22.98 -21.35 4.80
N LEU A 174 -22.47 -20.31 4.17
CA LEU A 174 -21.04 -20.16 3.84
C LEU A 174 -20.14 -19.89 5.07
N ARG A 175 -20.73 -19.67 6.27
CA ARG A 175 -19.98 -19.52 7.53
C ARG A 175 -19.24 -20.79 7.97
N HIS A 176 -19.73 -21.96 7.58
CA HIS A 176 -19.19 -23.26 7.98
C HIS A 176 -18.24 -23.90 6.96
N VAL A 177 -18.10 -23.29 5.78
CA VAL A 177 -17.18 -23.75 4.74
C VAL A 177 -15.74 -23.56 5.21
N GLU A 178 -14.84 -24.52 4.93
CA GLU A 178 -13.42 -24.53 5.33
C GLU A 178 -12.55 -23.45 4.66
N SER A 179 -13.10 -22.26 4.39
CA SER A 179 -12.37 -21.11 3.90
C SER A 179 -12.11 -20.11 5.02
N ASN A 180 -10.84 -19.95 5.36
CA ASN A 180 -10.38 -18.96 6.35
C ASN A 180 -10.77 -17.50 5.99
N ALA A 181 -10.97 -17.20 4.69
CA ALA A 181 -11.31 -15.85 4.23
C ALA A 181 -12.76 -15.46 4.55
N ILE A 182 -13.72 -16.38 4.35
CA ILE A 182 -15.15 -16.15 4.63
C ILE A 182 -15.41 -16.26 6.14
N ARG A 183 -14.86 -17.30 6.77
CA ARG A 183 -15.18 -17.70 8.13
C ARG A 183 -14.78 -16.69 9.20
N TYR A 184 -13.64 -15.97 9.02
CA TYR A 184 -13.12 -15.06 10.05
C TYR A 184 -13.22 -13.56 9.71
N GLY A 185 -13.32 -13.18 8.42
CA GLY A 185 -13.33 -11.77 8.01
C GLY A 185 -14.72 -11.13 8.06
N TRP A 186 -15.73 -11.80 7.51
CA TRP A 186 -17.05 -11.22 7.27
C TRP A 186 -18.04 -11.45 8.42
N SER A 187 -17.99 -12.63 9.04
CA SER A 187 -18.84 -13.00 10.18
C SER A 187 -18.67 -12.08 11.40
N LYS A 188 -17.46 -11.55 11.62
CA LYS A 188 -17.16 -10.60 12.70
C LYS A 188 -17.48 -9.15 12.35
N ALA A 189 -17.44 -8.79 11.07
CA ALA A 189 -17.66 -7.42 10.62
C ALA A 189 -19.15 -7.05 10.51
N THR A 190 -20.03 -8.05 10.29
CA THR A 190 -21.48 -7.81 10.16
C THR A 190 -22.28 -8.80 11.03
N PRO A 191 -22.34 -8.58 12.37
CA PRO A 191 -23.03 -9.50 13.28
C PRO A 191 -24.55 -9.55 13.08
N GLY A 192 -25.16 -8.59 12.37
CA GLY A 192 -26.60 -8.52 12.10
C GLY A 192 -27.09 -9.31 10.88
N VAL A 193 -26.25 -10.17 10.29
CA VAL A 193 -26.64 -11.01 9.15
C VAL A 193 -27.00 -12.42 9.64
N ASP A 194 -28.29 -12.74 9.54
CA ASP A 194 -28.86 -14.00 10.04
C ASP A 194 -28.39 -15.24 9.27
N LYS A 195 -28.14 -15.13 7.95
CA LYS A 195 -27.58 -16.20 7.09
C LYS A 195 -26.63 -15.67 6.04
N TRP A 196 -25.44 -16.27 5.96
CA TRP A 196 -24.46 -15.96 4.91
C TRP A 196 -24.62 -16.91 3.73
N THR A 197 -25.44 -16.52 2.76
CA THR A 197 -25.60 -17.22 1.47
C THR A 197 -24.73 -16.59 0.39
N LYS A 198 -24.63 -17.22 -0.78
CA LYS A 198 -23.93 -16.62 -1.95
C LYS A 198 -24.46 -15.23 -2.29
N SER A 199 -25.78 -15.06 -2.21
CA SER A 199 -26.45 -13.78 -2.48
C SER A 199 -26.04 -12.72 -1.45
N THR A 200 -25.97 -13.08 -0.16
CA THR A 200 -25.52 -12.18 0.90
C THR A 200 -24.05 -11.76 0.74
N VAL A 201 -23.17 -12.71 0.37
CA VAL A 201 -21.75 -12.45 0.08
C VAL A 201 -21.61 -11.52 -1.13
N GLY A 202 -22.31 -11.85 -2.23
CA GLY A 202 -22.33 -11.03 -3.43
C GLY A 202 -22.75 -9.61 -3.12
N GLN A 203 -23.88 -9.43 -2.44
CA GLN A 203 -24.42 -8.12 -2.08
C GLN A 203 -23.49 -7.27 -1.18
N HIS A 204 -22.72 -7.90 -0.30
CA HIS A 204 -21.72 -7.22 0.52
C HIS A 204 -20.46 -6.83 -0.27
N ILE A 205 -20.04 -7.66 -1.21
CA ILE A 205 -18.89 -7.39 -2.08
C ILE A 205 -19.22 -6.33 -3.12
N THR A 206 -20.48 -6.25 -3.55
CA THR A 206 -20.99 -5.29 -4.53
C THR A 206 -20.60 -3.85 -4.20
N VAL A 207 -20.70 -3.44 -2.93
CA VAL A 207 -20.32 -2.09 -2.48
C VAL A 207 -19.24 -2.20 -1.40
N GLY A 208 -17.99 -1.97 -1.80
CA GLY A 208 -16.80 -2.00 -0.90
C GLY A 208 -15.80 -3.11 -1.19
N GLY A 209 -16.23 -4.26 -1.72
CA GLY A 209 -15.35 -5.40 -1.96
C GLY A 209 -14.77 -5.95 -0.65
N LEU A 210 -13.44 -6.11 -0.57
CA LEU A 210 -12.74 -6.60 0.65
C LEU A 210 -12.44 -5.51 1.70
N GLY A 211 -12.88 -4.27 1.48
CA GLY A 211 -12.66 -3.15 2.39
C GLY A 211 -13.83 -2.89 3.33
N ALA A 212 -13.61 -2.04 4.33
CA ALA A 212 -14.69 -1.53 5.16
C ALA A 212 -15.49 -0.46 4.40
N THR A 213 -16.81 -0.43 4.61
CA THR A 213 -17.73 0.49 3.91
C THR A 213 -18.51 1.31 4.94
N PRO A 214 -17.91 2.37 5.53
CA PRO A 214 -18.64 3.26 6.41
C PRO A 214 -19.66 4.07 5.60
N VAL A 215 -20.90 4.10 6.07
CA VAL A 215 -22.02 4.81 5.43
C VAL A 215 -22.58 5.79 6.45
N GLY A 216 -22.61 7.07 6.12
CA GLY A 216 -23.10 8.09 7.05
C GLY A 216 -22.75 9.52 6.65
N THR A 217 -22.86 10.43 7.61
CA THR A 217 -22.42 11.83 7.48
C THR A 217 -20.88 11.92 7.48
N SER A 218 -20.34 13.09 7.13
CA SER A 218 -18.89 13.35 7.21
C SER A 218 -18.33 13.13 8.62
N GLU A 219 -19.09 13.48 9.66
CA GLU A 219 -18.71 13.28 11.06
C GLU A 219 -18.63 11.80 11.43
N GLN A 220 -19.65 11.01 11.06
CA GLN A 220 -19.68 9.57 11.33
C GLN A 220 -18.55 8.82 10.61
N VAL A 221 -18.27 9.20 9.35
CA VAL A 221 -17.17 8.59 8.59
C VAL A 221 -15.81 8.99 9.16
N ALA A 222 -15.65 10.25 9.59
CA ALA A 222 -14.42 10.71 10.26
C ALA A 222 -14.21 9.99 11.60
N ASP A 223 -15.27 9.80 12.41
CA ASP A 223 -15.22 9.04 13.67
C ASP A 223 -14.75 7.59 13.43
N GLU A 224 -15.27 6.94 12.39
CA GLU A 224 -14.82 5.59 12.03
C GLU A 224 -13.36 5.60 11.55
N MET A 225 -12.94 6.56 10.73
CA MET A 225 -11.53 6.68 10.32
C MET A 225 -10.60 6.86 11.54
N GLU A 226 -10.97 7.69 12.52
CA GLU A 226 -10.23 7.85 13.77
C GLU A 226 -10.17 6.54 14.57
N ARG A 227 -11.28 5.81 14.63
CA ARG A 227 -11.33 4.49 15.26
C ARG A 227 -10.37 3.52 14.58
N TRP A 228 -10.28 3.53 13.24
CA TRP A 228 -9.31 2.73 12.50
C TRP A 228 -7.87 3.10 12.83
N VAL A 229 -7.54 4.39 12.88
CA VAL A 229 -6.18 4.84 13.28
C VAL A 229 -5.86 4.36 14.71
N ARG A 230 -6.79 4.52 15.66
CA ARG A 230 -6.58 4.17 17.07
C ARG A 230 -6.50 2.66 17.31
N GLU A 231 -7.39 1.88 16.71
CA GLU A 231 -7.49 0.43 16.96
C GLU A 231 -6.57 -0.41 16.06
N ALA A 232 -6.40 -0.01 14.80
CA ALA A 232 -5.60 -0.75 13.82
C ALA A 232 -4.19 -0.20 13.61
N ASP A 233 -3.87 0.97 14.18
CA ASP A 233 -2.55 1.60 14.08
C ASP A 233 -2.16 1.87 12.61
N VAL A 234 -3.14 2.35 11.83
CA VAL A 234 -2.97 2.68 10.41
C VAL A 234 -2.60 4.15 10.22
N ASP A 235 -1.71 4.42 9.27
CA ASP A 235 -1.20 5.77 8.98
C ASP A 235 -2.06 6.52 7.96
N GLY A 236 -2.92 5.81 7.22
CA GLY A 236 -3.78 6.41 6.22
C GLY A 236 -4.75 5.43 5.58
N PHE A 237 -5.43 5.91 4.54
CA PHE A 237 -6.51 5.19 3.90
C PHE A 237 -6.37 5.21 2.39
N ASN A 238 -6.54 4.04 1.79
CA ASN A 238 -6.74 3.91 0.36
C ASN A 238 -8.25 4.01 0.08
N LEU A 239 -8.68 5.20 -0.37
CA LEU A 239 -10.09 5.53 -0.57
C LEU A 239 -10.60 4.89 -1.86
N LYS A 240 -11.39 3.83 -1.71
CA LYS A 240 -12.07 3.15 -2.82
C LYS A 240 -13.30 3.95 -3.25
N ALA A 241 -13.11 5.15 -3.77
CA ALA A 241 -14.17 6.02 -4.28
C ALA A 241 -14.68 5.61 -5.68
N TYR A 242 -14.81 4.30 -5.91
CA TYR A 242 -15.24 3.74 -7.20
C TYR A 242 -16.68 3.23 -7.19
N ALA A 243 -17.46 3.49 -6.12
CA ALA A 243 -18.90 3.22 -6.12
C ALA A 243 -19.58 4.01 -7.25
N VAL A 244 -19.26 5.29 -7.39
CA VAL A 244 -19.63 6.11 -8.55
C VAL A 244 -18.46 7.03 -8.92
N LYS A 245 -17.91 6.88 -10.14
CA LYS A 245 -16.89 7.78 -10.67
C LYS A 245 -17.53 8.88 -11.51
N PRO A 246 -17.22 10.18 -11.29
CA PRO A 246 -16.35 10.77 -10.26
C PRO A 246 -17.06 11.15 -8.95
N GLY A 247 -18.37 10.88 -8.82
CA GLY A 247 -19.21 11.36 -7.71
C GLY A 247 -18.65 11.07 -6.32
N SER A 248 -18.19 9.85 -6.05
CA SER A 248 -17.65 9.48 -4.73
C SER A 248 -16.39 10.28 -4.35
N PHE A 249 -15.59 10.71 -5.33
CA PHE A 249 -14.44 11.59 -5.04
C PHE A 249 -14.89 13.02 -4.71
N LYS A 250 -15.94 13.51 -5.37
CA LYS A 250 -16.50 14.83 -5.06
C LYS A 250 -17.06 14.86 -3.64
N ASP A 251 -17.84 13.86 -3.26
CA ASP A 251 -18.41 13.77 -1.92
C ASP A 251 -17.31 13.75 -0.84
N ILE A 252 -16.21 13.03 -1.09
CA ILE A 252 -15.06 13.03 -0.18
C ILE A 252 -14.42 14.42 -0.08
N ILE A 253 -14.21 15.10 -1.20
CA ILE A 253 -13.56 16.41 -1.24
C ILE A 253 -14.45 17.49 -0.60
N GLU A 254 -15.75 17.46 -0.86
CA GLU A 254 -16.70 18.48 -0.42
C GLU A 254 -17.18 18.26 1.01
N LEU A 255 -17.34 17.02 1.45
CA LEU A 255 -17.91 16.70 2.77
C LEU A 255 -16.86 16.22 3.77
N LEU A 256 -16.00 15.27 3.37
CA LEU A 256 -15.09 14.59 4.31
C LEU A 256 -13.81 15.37 4.59
N ILE A 257 -13.15 15.92 3.56
CA ILE A 257 -11.89 16.67 3.73
C ILE A 257 -12.05 17.88 4.67
N PRO A 258 -13.09 18.74 4.55
CA PRO A 258 -13.27 19.88 5.45
C PRO A 258 -13.44 19.44 6.91
N GLU A 259 -14.15 18.33 7.14
CA GLU A 259 -14.35 17.79 8.49
C GLU A 259 -13.05 17.21 9.06
N LEU A 260 -12.27 16.46 8.26
CA LEU A 260 -10.96 15.97 8.68
C LEU A 260 -9.98 17.12 8.98
N ARG A 261 -10.02 18.21 8.21
CA ARG A 261 -9.23 19.43 8.49
C ARG A 261 -9.65 20.11 9.78
N ARG A 262 -10.96 20.24 10.03
CA ARG A 262 -11.50 20.80 11.29
C ARG A 262 -10.99 20.04 12.52
N ARG A 263 -10.77 18.73 12.38
CA ARG A 263 -10.23 17.85 13.42
C ARG A 263 -8.71 17.78 13.46
N GLY A 264 -8.00 18.45 12.56
CA GLY A 264 -6.54 18.40 12.46
C GLY A 264 -5.99 17.06 11.97
N LEU A 265 -6.82 16.23 11.32
CA LEU A 265 -6.47 14.90 10.81
C LEU A 265 -6.05 14.90 9.35
N PHE A 266 -6.20 16.04 8.67
CA PHE A 266 -5.80 16.21 7.28
C PHE A 266 -5.00 17.50 7.13
N TRP A 267 -3.95 17.46 6.31
CA TRP A 267 -3.07 18.61 6.10
C TRP A 267 -3.75 19.71 5.27
N ASP A 268 -3.35 20.96 5.51
CA ASP A 268 -3.78 22.10 4.70
C ASP A 268 -2.96 22.21 3.41
N ASP A 269 -1.66 21.93 3.48
CA ASP A 269 -0.72 21.97 2.36
C ASP A 269 0.33 20.85 2.47
N TYR A 270 1.08 20.61 1.40
CA TYR A 270 2.15 19.62 1.35
C TYR A 270 3.28 19.95 2.33
N ALA A 271 3.74 18.94 3.07
CA ALA A 271 4.82 19.11 4.06
C ALA A 271 6.13 19.60 3.42
N VAL A 272 6.40 19.16 2.18
CA VAL A 272 7.53 19.64 1.39
C VAL A 272 7.00 20.13 0.05
N ASN A 273 6.79 21.43 -0.05
CA ASN A 273 6.37 22.09 -1.27
C ASN A 273 7.40 21.86 -2.39
N HIS A 274 6.94 21.37 -3.53
CA HIS A 274 7.77 20.91 -4.66
C HIS A 274 8.74 19.76 -4.34
N GLY A 275 8.56 19.09 -3.19
CA GLY A 275 9.31 17.89 -2.82
C GLY A 275 8.85 16.64 -3.55
N THR A 276 9.63 15.57 -3.39
CA THR A 276 9.31 14.24 -3.91
C THR A 276 8.16 13.58 -3.12
N TYR A 277 7.60 12.49 -3.68
CA TYR A 277 6.55 11.74 -2.99
C TYR A 277 7.01 11.18 -1.63
N ARG A 278 8.26 10.73 -1.53
CA ARG A 278 8.85 10.18 -0.30
C ARG A 278 9.03 11.24 0.78
N GLU A 279 9.47 12.45 0.40
CA GLU A 279 9.61 13.57 1.34
C GLU A 279 8.26 13.96 1.94
N ASN A 280 7.20 13.97 1.12
CA ASN A 280 5.84 14.22 1.59
C ASN A 280 5.26 13.04 2.40
N LEU A 281 5.61 11.80 2.08
CA LEU A 281 5.21 10.62 2.84
C LEU A 281 5.78 10.62 4.28
N TYR A 282 7.04 11.05 4.43
CA TYR A 282 7.70 11.12 5.72
C TYR A 282 7.65 12.49 6.40
N GLY A 283 7.18 13.52 5.70
CA GLY A 283 7.18 14.91 6.19
C GLY A 283 8.58 15.47 6.47
N LYS A 284 9.62 14.94 5.80
CA LYS A 284 11.02 15.28 6.06
C LYS A 284 11.68 15.84 4.79
N PRO A 285 11.96 17.16 4.74
CA PRO A 285 12.74 17.75 3.65
C PRO A 285 14.11 17.07 3.53
N GLY A 286 14.53 16.73 2.31
CA GLY A 286 15.80 16.07 2.04
C GLY A 286 15.78 14.54 2.11
N GLN A 287 14.69 13.93 2.60
CA GLN A 287 14.51 12.46 2.58
C GLN A 287 14.00 11.99 1.21
N SER A 288 14.72 12.32 0.13
CA SER A 288 14.32 11.94 -1.23
C SER A 288 14.59 10.45 -1.52
N GLY A 289 15.65 9.89 -0.93
CA GLY A 289 16.02 8.48 -1.00
C GLY A 289 15.46 7.65 0.16
N PRO A 290 15.55 6.30 0.09
CA PRO A 290 15.14 5.42 1.18
C PRO A 290 15.82 5.79 2.51
N PRO A 291 15.15 5.63 3.66
CA PRO A 291 15.75 5.88 4.98
C PRO A 291 16.99 4.99 5.23
N ASP A 292 17.90 5.41 6.13
CA ASP A 292 19.18 4.72 6.36
C ASP A 292 19.03 3.28 6.88
N ASP A 293 17.93 2.99 7.56
CA ASP A 293 17.58 1.65 8.04
C ASP A 293 17.01 0.75 6.92
N HIS A 294 16.64 1.32 5.77
CA HIS A 294 16.09 0.59 4.64
C HIS A 294 17.20 -0.17 3.90
N PRO A 295 16.98 -1.43 3.46
CA PRO A 295 17.99 -2.22 2.76
C PRO A 295 18.57 -1.54 1.53
N ALA A 296 17.76 -0.77 0.79
CA ALA A 296 18.21 -0.05 -0.40
C ALA A 296 19.25 1.05 -0.10
N ALA A 297 19.24 1.65 1.10
CA ALA A 297 20.20 2.69 1.45
C ALA A 297 21.65 2.17 1.46
N LYS A 298 21.86 0.89 1.79
CA LYS A 298 23.18 0.23 1.75
C LYS A 298 23.78 0.13 0.35
N TYR A 299 22.94 0.21 -0.67
CA TYR A 299 23.38 0.16 -2.07
C TYR A 299 23.77 1.55 -2.60
N ARG A 300 23.45 2.63 -1.88
CA ARG A 300 23.61 4.01 -2.37
C ARG A 300 25.08 4.41 -2.54
N TRP A 301 25.46 4.70 -3.78
CA TRP A 301 26.79 5.22 -4.09
C TRP A 301 26.82 6.75 -3.94
N ASN A 302 27.33 7.21 -2.80
CA ASN A 302 27.41 8.63 -2.45
C ASN A 302 28.53 9.35 -3.20
N ALA A 303 28.37 10.66 -3.39
CA ALA A 303 29.38 11.51 -4.02
C ALA A 303 30.68 11.50 -3.19
N GLY A 304 31.82 11.52 -3.86
CA GLY A 304 33.14 11.52 -3.21
C GLY A 304 33.61 10.17 -2.66
N VAL A 305 32.82 9.10 -2.78
CA VAL A 305 33.25 7.73 -2.44
C VAL A 305 33.74 7.03 -3.69
N ASP A 306 34.91 6.42 -3.64
CA ASP A 306 35.46 5.69 -4.77
C ASP A 306 34.77 4.34 -4.97
N ALA A 307 34.79 3.83 -6.21
CA ALA A 307 34.12 2.58 -6.55
C ALA A 307 34.68 1.37 -5.79
N GLU A 308 35.97 1.42 -5.43
CA GLU A 308 36.66 0.39 -4.66
C GLU A 308 36.24 0.37 -3.18
N GLU A 309 35.91 1.54 -2.64
CA GLU A 309 35.46 1.73 -1.26
C GLU A 309 33.99 1.36 -1.07
N HIS A 310 33.14 1.68 -2.05
CA HIS A 310 31.71 1.35 -2.01
C HIS A 310 31.40 0.03 -2.75
N LYS A 311 31.75 -1.11 -2.15
CA LYS A 311 31.40 -2.43 -2.72
C LYS A 311 29.90 -2.65 -2.72
N ILE A 312 29.36 -3.11 -3.86
CA ILE A 312 27.94 -3.45 -3.99
C ILE A 312 27.63 -4.63 -3.07
N PRO A 313 26.69 -4.53 -2.12
CA PRO A 313 26.32 -5.64 -1.27
C PRO A 313 25.79 -6.84 -2.08
N ASP A 314 26.15 -8.06 -1.67
CA ASP A 314 25.64 -9.30 -2.29
C ASP A 314 24.48 -9.96 -1.51
N ASN A 315 24.25 -9.50 -0.27
CA ASN A 315 23.34 -10.13 0.69
C ASN A 315 21.86 -9.80 0.49
#